data_AF-A0A814ZNL6-F1
#
_entry.id   AF-A0A814ZNL6-F1
#
_cell.length_a   1.000
_cell.length_b   1.000
_cell.length_c   1.000
_cell.angle_alpha   90.00
_cell.angle_beta   90.00
_cell.angle_gamma   90.00
#
_symmetry.space_group_name_H-M   'P 1'
#
loop_
_entity.id
_entity.type
_entity.pdbx_description
1 polymer ?
#
loop_
_entity_poly.entity_id
_entity_poly.type
_entity_poly.pdbx_seq_one_letter_code
_entity_poly.pdbx_strand_id
1 'polypeptide(L)'
;MSIMPMTPIMPIMLIMPIIPIMPIMPIMLIMPIMPIMPIMPIMAIMAIMPIMPIMPIIPIMPIMPIMPIMPIMPIMPIMPIVPIMDIVGFGPFMFGFTIMDIVSFGPFMPNDISISYLGCGCRGFHVHSLLIGDNHNCTAGGAHFNPYNVSHGMQEDSVLERHVGDLDNIEVDADGIAHVGICDWVISLGFNKTRNVIDLPLMIHNLTDDGGHTGHGESNMTGNAGPRIACGTIRPD
;
A
#
# COMPACT_ATOMS: atom_id res chain seq x y z
N MET A 1 -80.78 -22.18 -34.63
CA MET A 1 -80.46 -21.84 -33.23
C MET A 1 -79.20 -21.00 -33.26
N SER A 2 -79.23 -19.79 -32.69
CA SER A 2 -78.08 -18.88 -32.67
C SER A 2 -77.64 -18.69 -31.22
N ILE A 3 -76.36 -18.94 -30.96
CA ILE A 3 -75.69 -18.72 -29.67
C ILE A 3 -74.51 -17.80 -29.94
N MET A 4 -74.69 -16.53 -29.57
CA MET A 4 -73.65 -15.49 -29.68
C MET A 4 -72.78 -15.46 -28.40
N PRO A 5 -71.53 -15.02 -28.50
CA PRO A 5 -70.55 -15.20 -27.43
C PRO A 5 -70.75 -14.23 -26.25
N MET A 6 -70.52 -14.72 -25.04
CA MET A 6 -70.39 -13.88 -23.84
C MET A 6 -68.98 -13.27 -23.80
N THR A 7 -68.89 -11.94 -23.78
CA THR A 7 -67.64 -11.22 -23.52
C THR A 7 -67.38 -11.12 -22.01
N PRO A 8 -66.11 -11.13 -21.56
CA PRO A 8 -65.79 -11.14 -20.13
C PRO A 8 -65.95 -9.74 -19.51
N ILE A 9 -66.68 -9.66 -18.41
CA ILE A 9 -66.66 -8.48 -17.52
C ILE A 9 -65.59 -8.70 -16.47
N MET A 10 -64.66 -7.75 -16.38
CA MET A 10 -63.50 -7.78 -15.47
C MET A 10 -63.96 -7.71 -14.00
N PRO A 11 -63.45 -8.53 -13.08
CA PRO A 11 -63.72 -8.36 -11.66
C PRO A 11 -63.08 -7.07 -11.14
N ILE A 12 -63.87 -6.28 -10.42
CA ILE A 12 -63.45 -5.02 -9.80
C ILE A 12 -62.29 -5.28 -8.83
N MET A 13 -61.24 -4.45 -8.89
CA MET A 13 -60.06 -4.62 -8.06
C MET A 13 -60.38 -4.58 -6.56
N LEU A 14 -59.64 -5.41 -5.82
CA LEU A 14 -59.67 -5.53 -4.38
C LEU A 14 -59.45 -4.18 -3.70
N ILE A 15 -60.31 -3.85 -2.73
CA ILE A 15 -60.14 -2.70 -1.84
C ILE A 15 -58.87 -2.93 -1.01
N MET A 16 -57.83 -2.11 -1.22
CA MET A 16 -56.66 -2.09 -0.36
C MET A 16 -57.07 -1.67 1.07
N PRO A 17 -56.68 -2.40 2.13
CA PRO A 17 -56.86 -1.91 3.49
C PRO A 17 -56.00 -0.66 3.71
N ILE A 18 -56.58 0.33 4.38
CA ILE A 18 -55.93 1.59 4.72
C ILE A 18 -54.74 1.29 5.66
N ILE A 19 -53.52 1.52 5.18
CA ILE A 19 -52.32 1.46 6.01
C ILE A 19 -52.41 2.61 7.04
N PRO A 20 -52.18 2.34 8.34
CA PRO A 20 -52.31 3.36 9.38
C PRO A 20 -51.32 4.51 9.16
N ILE A 21 -51.80 5.74 9.37
CA ILE A 21 -50.98 6.95 9.39
C ILE A 21 -49.91 6.77 10.48
N MET A 22 -48.63 6.73 10.08
CA MET A 22 -47.53 6.76 11.06
C MET A 22 -47.63 8.04 11.88
N PRO A 23 -47.39 7.98 13.22
CA PRO A 23 -47.42 9.16 14.05
C PRO A 23 -46.38 10.17 13.54
N ILE A 24 -46.83 11.41 13.33
CA ILE A 24 -45.96 12.55 13.04
C ILE A 24 -44.95 12.64 14.19
N MET A 25 -43.66 12.44 13.91
CA MET A 25 -42.62 12.69 14.90
C MET A 25 -42.74 14.13 15.39
N PRO A 26 -42.64 14.38 16.71
CA PRO A 26 -42.76 15.73 17.24
C PRO A 26 -41.70 16.63 16.62
N ILE A 27 -42.18 17.79 16.16
CA ILE A 27 -41.43 18.87 15.54
C ILE A 27 -40.13 19.14 16.30
N MET A 28 -39.04 19.25 15.52
CA MET A 28 -37.75 19.84 15.87
C MET A 28 -37.43 19.89 17.36
N LEU A 29 -36.62 18.95 17.83
CA LEU A 29 -35.82 19.20 19.04
C LEU A 29 -35.01 20.48 18.76
N ILE A 30 -35.39 21.56 19.45
CA ILE A 30 -34.68 22.83 19.39
C ILE A 30 -33.24 22.53 19.77
N MET A 31 -32.31 22.63 18.80
CA MET A 31 -30.89 22.70 19.15
C MET A 31 -30.77 23.88 20.11
N PRO A 32 -30.22 23.70 21.33
CA PRO A 32 -30.03 24.81 22.22
C PRO A 32 -29.17 25.83 21.47
N ILE A 33 -29.67 27.07 21.39
CA ILE A 33 -28.85 28.18 20.91
C ILE A 33 -27.62 28.18 21.80
N MET A 34 -26.46 27.78 21.25
CA MET A 34 -25.21 27.83 22.00
C MET A 34 -25.09 29.26 22.52
N PRO A 35 -24.80 29.45 23.82
CA PRO A 35 -24.70 30.79 24.37
C PRO A 35 -23.68 31.56 23.54
N ILE A 36 -24.08 32.74 23.07
CA ILE A 36 -23.16 33.67 22.39
C ILE A 36 -21.96 33.79 23.31
N MET A 37 -20.81 33.27 22.87
CA MET A 37 -19.57 33.38 23.62
C MET A 37 -19.39 34.88 23.91
N PRO A 38 -19.24 35.29 25.19
CA PRO A 38 -19.13 36.70 25.49
C PRO A 38 -17.96 37.25 24.67
N ILE A 39 -18.18 38.38 24.02
CA ILE A 39 -17.12 39.11 23.32
C ILE A 39 -16.10 39.49 24.40
N MET A 40 -15.09 38.63 24.59
CA MET A 40 -13.92 38.98 25.40
C MET A 40 -13.37 40.26 24.81
N PRO A 41 -13.03 41.25 25.64
CA PRO A 41 -12.76 42.60 25.16
C PRO A 41 -11.58 42.55 24.20
N ILE A 42 -11.84 42.79 22.91
CA ILE A 42 -10.82 42.88 21.85
C ILE A 42 -9.75 43.94 22.22
N MET A 43 -10.12 44.91 23.06
CA MET A 43 -9.23 45.88 23.70
C MET A 43 -8.06 45.27 24.50
N ALA A 44 -8.16 44.03 24.99
CA ALA A 44 -7.07 43.36 25.71
C ALA A 44 -5.97 42.83 24.78
N ILE A 45 -6.32 42.41 23.55
CA ILE A 45 -5.35 41.89 22.57
C ILE A 45 -4.52 43.03 21.96
N MET A 46 -5.11 44.23 21.83
CA MET A 46 -4.41 45.42 21.34
C MET A 46 -3.31 45.94 22.28
N ALA A 47 -3.22 45.45 23.52
CA ALA A 47 -2.32 45.98 24.54
C ALA A 47 -0.97 45.22 24.67
N ILE A 48 -0.86 43.98 24.19
CA ILE A 48 0.36 43.16 24.37
C ILE A 48 0.70 42.34 23.12
N MET A 49 0.93 43.02 22.00
CA MET A 49 1.96 42.57 21.06
C MET A 49 3.18 43.46 21.26
N PRO A 50 4.28 42.97 21.87
CA PRO A 50 5.55 43.70 21.80
C PRO A 50 5.91 43.84 20.31
N ILE A 51 6.29 45.05 19.91
CA ILE A 51 6.86 45.28 18.58
C ILE A 51 8.08 44.37 18.48
N MET A 52 7.98 43.29 17.70
CA MET A 52 9.12 42.40 17.49
C MET A 52 10.26 43.24 16.91
N PRO A 53 11.47 43.19 17.49
CA PRO A 53 12.59 43.93 16.95
C PRO A 53 12.80 43.52 15.49
N ILE A 54 12.96 44.51 14.61
CA ILE A 54 13.24 44.29 13.19
C ILE A 54 14.45 43.36 13.12
N MET A 55 14.24 42.16 12.56
CA MET A 55 15.29 41.16 12.46
C MET A 55 16.47 41.77 11.68
N PRO A 56 17.71 41.73 12.20
CA PRO A 56 18.85 42.30 11.50
C PRO A 56 19.01 41.61 10.15
N ILE A 57 19.28 42.40 9.11
CA ILE A 57 19.49 41.90 7.75
C ILE A 57 20.60 40.85 7.81
N ILE A 58 20.25 39.59 7.50
CA ILE A 58 21.22 38.49 7.44
C ILE A 58 22.27 38.88 6.38
N PRO A 59 23.56 38.99 6.74
CA PRO A 59 24.59 39.30 5.76
C PRO A 59 24.61 38.19 4.71
N ILE A 60 24.63 38.59 3.43
CA ILE A 60 24.68 37.68 2.29
C ILE A 60 25.84 36.71 2.49
N MET A 61 25.55 35.42 2.64
CA MET A 61 26.60 34.41 2.79
C MET A 61 27.52 34.45 1.55
N PRO A 62 28.85 34.34 1.73
CA PRO A 62 29.75 34.31 0.59
C PRO A 62 29.39 33.14 -0.33
N ILE A 63 29.40 33.41 -1.63
CA ILE A 63 29.17 32.40 -2.67
C ILE A 63 30.16 31.27 -2.44
N MET A 64 29.67 30.05 -2.20
CA MET A 64 30.54 28.89 -2.03
C MET A 64 31.42 28.71 -3.27
N PRO A 65 32.72 28.41 -3.12
CA PRO A 65 33.58 28.19 -4.27
C PRO A 65 33.06 27.03 -5.10
N ILE A 66 33.06 27.22 -6.42
CA ILE A 66 32.68 26.19 -7.40
C ILE A 66 33.56 24.96 -7.13
N MET A 67 32.95 23.81 -6.86
CA MET A 67 33.72 22.57 -6.69
C MET A 67 34.55 22.29 -7.94
N PRO A 68 35.83 21.92 -7.80
CA PRO A 68 36.66 21.60 -8.95
C PRO A 68 36.04 20.43 -9.72
N ILE A 69 36.03 20.55 -11.05
CA ILE A 69 35.58 19.50 -11.96
C ILE A 69 36.39 18.23 -11.65
N MET A 70 35.72 17.14 -11.28
CA MET A 70 36.40 15.87 -11.02
C MET A 70 37.18 15.43 -12.28
N PRO A 71 38.42 14.92 -12.12
CA PRO A 71 39.19 14.46 -13.27
C PRO A 71 38.44 13.32 -13.97
N ILE A 72 38.43 13.38 -15.31
CA ILE A 72 37.87 12.32 -16.15
C ILE A 72 38.59 11.02 -15.81
N MET A 73 37.84 10.00 -15.37
CA MET A 73 38.43 8.69 -15.06
C MET A 73 39.15 8.11 -16.29
N PRO A 74 40.32 7.48 -16.12
CA PRO A 74 41.01 6.85 -17.22
C PRO A 74 40.14 5.75 -17.83
N ILE A 75 40.07 5.72 -19.16
CA ILE A 75 39.36 4.69 -19.92
C ILE A 75 39.98 3.33 -19.56
N MET A 76 39.19 2.43 -18.99
CA MET A 76 39.65 1.07 -18.67
C MET A 76 40.05 0.33 -19.95
N PRO A 77 41.10 -0.53 -19.90
CA PRO A 77 41.50 -1.30 -21.06
C PRO A 77 40.39 -2.25 -21.52
N ILE A 78 40.21 -2.34 -22.83
CA ILE A 78 39.19 -3.19 -23.46
C ILE A 78 39.48 -4.66 -23.13
N MET A 79 38.52 -5.32 -22.47
CA MET A 79 38.56 -6.75 -22.18
C MET A 79 38.47 -7.55 -23.50
N PRO A 80 39.22 -8.65 -23.69
CA PRO A 80 39.15 -9.44 -24.92
C PRO A 80 37.73 -9.97 -25.19
N ILE A 81 37.37 -10.00 -26.48
CA ILE A 81 36.01 -10.26 -26.96
C ILE A 81 35.52 -11.65 -26.52
N VAL A 82 34.53 -11.64 -25.63
CA VAL A 82 33.54 -12.72 -25.47
C VAL A 82 32.31 -12.28 -26.28
N PRO A 83 31.66 -13.14 -27.09
CA PRO A 83 30.75 -12.66 -28.13
C PRO A 83 29.41 -12.11 -27.60
N ILE A 84 29.24 -10.78 -27.70
CA ILE A 84 28.09 -10.03 -28.27
C ILE A 84 26.69 -10.61 -27.91
N MET A 85 25.86 -10.02 -27.04
CA MET A 85 25.33 -8.64 -26.95
C MET A 85 24.92 -8.29 -25.49
N ASP A 86 24.65 -7.05 -25.04
CA ASP A 86 25.16 -5.71 -25.41
C ASP A 86 24.83 -4.66 -24.31
N ILE A 87 25.60 -3.55 -24.31
CA ILE A 87 25.25 -2.10 -24.11
C ILE A 87 23.91 -1.81 -23.38
N VAL A 88 23.85 -1.09 -22.24
CA VAL A 88 24.37 0.29 -21.96
C VAL A 88 24.80 0.47 -20.48
N GLY A 89 25.54 1.54 -20.16
CA GLY A 89 25.83 1.97 -18.78
C GLY A 89 25.36 3.41 -18.45
N PHE A 90 25.79 3.90 -17.27
CA PHE A 90 25.62 5.23 -16.66
C PHE A 90 24.33 5.55 -15.87
N GLY A 91 24.47 5.65 -14.54
CA GLY A 91 23.52 6.29 -13.61
C GLY A 91 23.71 5.82 -12.16
N PRO A 92 23.85 6.71 -11.15
CA PRO A 92 24.12 6.30 -9.76
C PRO A 92 22.85 6.20 -8.90
N PHE A 93 21.85 5.44 -9.34
CA PHE A 93 20.62 5.21 -8.56
C PHE A 93 20.05 3.80 -8.75
N MET A 94 19.39 3.31 -7.68
CA MET A 94 18.74 2.00 -7.56
C MET A 94 19.70 0.80 -7.51
N PHE A 95 20.01 0.37 -6.29
CA PHE A 95 20.48 -0.99 -6.05
C PHE A 95 19.35 -1.96 -6.41
N GLY A 96 19.56 -2.81 -7.42
CA GLY A 96 18.76 -4.01 -7.60
C GLY A 96 19.08 -5.00 -6.48
N PHE A 97 18.10 -5.85 -6.17
CA PHE A 97 18.22 -6.94 -5.19
C PHE A 97 17.51 -8.15 -5.77
N THR A 98 18.21 -9.27 -5.90
CA THR A 98 17.63 -10.51 -6.45
C THR A 98 17.00 -11.37 -5.36
N ILE A 99 15.70 -11.64 -5.46
CA ILE A 99 15.04 -12.65 -4.64
C ILE A 99 15.31 -14.04 -5.24
N MET A 100 16.55 -14.50 -5.06
CA MET A 100 16.92 -15.92 -5.12
C MET A 100 16.55 -16.52 -3.74
N ASP A 101 15.76 -17.57 -3.56
CA ASP A 101 15.48 -18.71 -4.45
C ASP A 101 13.96 -19.03 -4.55
N ILE A 102 13.24 -18.50 -5.54
CA ILE A 102 11.94 -19.05 -5.96
C ILE A 102 11.88 -19.15 -7.51
N VAL A 103 12.22 -20.35 -8.00
CA VAL A 103 12.03 -20.90 -9.36
C VAL A 103 12.98 -20.46 -10.52
N SER A 104 13.52 -21.50 -11.18
CA SER A 104 14.17 -21.64 -12.49
C SER A 104 14.36 -20.42 -13.42
N PHE A 105 15.61 -20.26 -13.87
CA PHE A 105 16.08 -19.28 -14.87
C PHE A 105 15.33 -19.27 -16.21
N GLY A 106 15.04 -18.05 -16.68
CA GLY A 106 14.77 -17.69 -18.08
C GLY A 106 15.46 -16.35 -18.41
N PRO A 107 15.86 -16.07 -19.67
CA PRO A 107 16.74 -14.94 -19.96
C PRO A 107 15.98 -13.65 -20.32
N PHE A 108 15.73 -12.78 -19.34
CA PHE A 108 15.49 -11.34 -19.57
C PHE A 108 15.92 -10.50 -18.34
N MET A 109 16.08 -9.20 -18.56
CA MET A 109 16.80 -8.16 -17.76
C MET A 109 16.44 -8.02 -16.26
N PRO A 110 17.26 -7.31 -15.43
CA PRO A 110 17.22 -7.46 -13.98
C PRO A 110 16.06 -6.69 -13.29
N ASN A 111 15.66 -7.23 -12.13
CA ASN A 111 14.60 -6.80 -11.18
C ASN A 111 13.23 -7.49 -11.34
N ASP A 112 12.96 -8.22 -12.42
CA ASP A 112 11.75 -9.05 -12.52
C ASP A 112 11.93 -10.38 -11.76
N ILE A 113 11.09 -10.63 -10.77
CA ILE A 113 11.05 -11.91 -10.06
C ILE A 113 9.94 -12.76 -10.70
N SER A 114 10.31 -13.92 -11.24
CA SER A 114 9.35 -14.91 -11.75
C SER A 114 9.09 -15.96 -10.70
N ILE A 115 7.86 -16.02 -10.18
CA ILE A 115 7.41 -17.09 -9.28
C ILE A 115 6.52 -18.03 -10.09
N SER A 116 6.83 -19.34 -10.13
CA SER A 116 6.03 -20.32 -10.88
C SER A 116 5.39 -21.39 -9.99
N TYR A 117 4.53 -22.22 -10.60
CA TYR A 117 3.80 -23.34 -9.97
C TYR A 117 2.73 -22.92 -8.95
N LEU A 118 2.23 -21.70 -9.07
CA LEU A 118 1.05 -21.22 -8.33
C LEU A 118 -0.23 -21.52 -9.11
N GLY A 119 -1.38 -21.55 -8.44
CA GLY A 119 -2.67 -21.47 -9.14
C GLY A 119 -2.90 -20.03 -9.64
N CYS A 120 -3.62 -19.84 -10.73
CA CYS A 120 -3.95 -18.51 -11.26
C CYS A 120 -4.78 -17.64 -10.29
N GLY A 121 -4.68 -16.32 -10.45
CA GLY A 121 -5.37 -15.29 -9.66
C GLY A 121 -4.48 -14.55 -8.66
N CYS A 122 -5.03 -13.51 -8.05
CA CYS A 122 -4.32 -12.64 -7.11
C CYS A 122 -3.95 -13.38 -5.80
N ARG A 123 -2.78 -13.04 -5.25
CA ARG A 123 -2.24 -13.58 -3.98
C ARG A 123 -1.65 -12.45 -3.15
N GLY A 124 -2.03 -12.33 -1.87
CA GLY A 124 -1.42 -11.37 -0.95
C GLY A 124 0.08 -11.60 -0.77
N PHE A 125 0.85 -10.52 -0.72
CA PHE A 125 2.31 -10.54 -0.79
C PHE A 125 2.92 -9.64 0.29
N HIS A 126 3.56 -10.23 1.31
CA HIS A 126 3.87 -9.53 2.55
C HIS A 126 5.26 -9.83 3.10
N VAL A 127 5.94 -8.82 3.65
CA VAL A 127 7.09 -9.03 4.53
C VAL A 127 6.61 -9.30 5.94
N HIS A 128 7.11 -10.37 6.55
CA HIS A 128 6.75 -10.82 7.88
C HIS A 128 7.86 -10.58 8.91
N SER A 129 7.49 -10.55 10.18
CA SER A 129 8.30 -9.98 11.27
C SER A 129 9.28 -10.93 11.96
N LEU A 130 9.09 -12.25 11.86
CA LEU A 130 9.96 -13.26 12.50
C LEU A 130 10.71 -14.07 11.46
N LEU A 131 11.92 -14.52 11.81
CA LEU A 131 12.75 -15.33 10.92
C LEU A 131 12.14 -16.73 10.70
N ILE A 132 12.11 -17.19 9.45
CA ILE A 132 11.61 -18.54 9.07
C ILE A 132 12.61 -19.68 9.32
N GLY A 133 13.84 -19.34 9.69
CA GLY A 133 14.94 -20.30 9.93
C GLY A 133 15.45 -20.99 8.66
N ASP A 134 16.53 -21.76 8.80
CA ASP A 134 17.20 -22.45 7.68
C ASP A 134 16.31 -23.52 7.01
N ASN A 135 15.27 -23.98 7.71
CA ASN A 135 14.27 -24.91 7.17
C ASN A 135 13.13 -24.19 6.41
N HIS A 136 13.20 -22.86 6.24
CA HIS A 136 12.25 -22.05 5.49
C HIS A 136 10.79 -22.28 5.91
N ASN A 137 10.54 -22.44 7.22
CA ASN A 137 9.20 -22.72 7.71
C ASN A 137 8.33 -21.47 7.70
N CYS A 138 7.54 -21.28 6.64
CA CYS A 138 6.67 -20.11 6.47
C CYS A 138 5.69 -19.87 7.64
N THR A 139 5.31 -20.92 8.39
CA THR A 139 4.44 -20.78 9.58
C THR A 139 5.13 -20.06 10.74
N ALA A 140 6.46 -20.11 10.82
CA ALA A 140 7.25 -19.46 11.88
C ALA A 140 7.34 -17.94 11.74
N GLY A 141 7.02 -17.36 10.57
CA GLY A 141 7.28 -15.95 10.25
C GLY A 141 6.54 -14.88 11.07
N GLY A 142 5.65 -15.25 12.00
CA GLY A 142 4.91 -14.26 12.82
C GLY A 142 3.95 -13.38 12.00
N ALA A 143 3.60 -12.20 12.51
CA ALA A 143 2.72 -11.24 11.83
C ALA A 143 3.45 -10.47 10.71
N HIS A 144 2.71 -9.67 9.92
CA HIS A 144 3.29 -8.73 8.94
C HIS A 144 4.26 -7.77 9.65
N PHE A 145 5.25 -7.24 8.93
CA PHE A 145 6.25 -6.36 9.51
C PHE A 145 5.67 -4.97 9.81
N ASN A 146 5.29 -4.77 11.07
CA ASN A 146 4.57 -3.59 11.55
C ASN A 146 5.35 -2.84 12.67
N PRO A 147 6.43 -2.11 12.35
CA PRO A 147 7.21 -1.36 13.34
C PRO A 147 6.49 -0.11 13.89
N TYR A 148 5.35 0.29 13.31
CA TYR A 148 4.58 1.46 13.71
C TYR A 148 3.30 1.13 14.51
N ASN A 149 2.95 -0.16 14.65
CA ASN A 149 1.73 -0.63 15.30
C ASN A 149 0.46 0.04 14.74
N VAL A 150 0.37 0.06 13.41
CA VAL A 150 -0.78 0.56 12.64
C VAL A 150 -1.63 -0.60 12.12
N SER A 151 -2.76 -0.33 11.48
CA SER A 151 -3.56 -1.37 10.82
C SER A 151 -2.87 -1.88 9.55
N HIS A 152 -3.34 -3.03 9.07
CA HIS A 152 -3.06 -3.48 7.71
C HIS A 152 -3.74 -2.56 6.68
N GLY A 153 -3.10 -2.36 5.53
CA GLY A 153 -3.58 -1.53 4.42
C GLY A 153 -2.93 -1.89 3.07
N MET A 154 -3.29 -1.16 2.01
CA MET A 154 -2.72 -1.31 0.66
C MET A 154 -1.54 -0.36 0.42
N GLN A 155 -0.71 -0.62 -0.58
CA GLN A 155 0.54 0.08 -0.87
C GLN A 155 0.34 1.58 -1.19
N GLU A 156 -0.86 1.98 -1.60
CA GLU A 156 -1.28 3.37 -1.79
C GLU A 156 -1.54 4.13 -0.46
N ASP A 157 -1.81 3.42 0.64
CA ASP A 157 -2.06 4.00 1.96
C ASP A 157 -0.80 4.64 2.54
N SER A 158 -0.98 5.62 3.42
CA SER A 158 0.14 6.28 4.07
C SER A 158 0.87 5.35 5.04
N VAL A 159 2.12 5.68 5.36
CA VAL A 159 2.95 4.89 6.27
C VAL A 159 2.46 4.83 7.73
N LEU A 160 1.37 5.53 8.04
CA LEU A 160 0.68 5.45 9.34
C LEU A 160 -0.66 4.69 9.26
N GLU A 161 -1.01 4.17 8.09
CA GLU A 161 -2.30 3.54 7.75
C GLU A 161 -2.15 2.13 7.17
N ARG A 162 -0.94 1.73 6.75
CA ARG A 162 -0.57 0.34 6.40
C ARG A 162 0.67 -0.15 7.16
N HIS A 163 0.86 -1.46 7.28
CA HIS A 163 2.13 -2.00 7.76
C HIS A 163 3.26 -1.70 6.78
N VAL A 164 4.51 -1.69 7.29
CA VAL A 164 5.70 -1.59 6.42
C VAL A 164 5.82 -2.81 5.52
N GLY A 165 5.41 -3.98 6.00
CA GLY A 165 5.45 -5.23 5.23
C GLY A 165 4.29 -5.46 4.26
N ASP A 166 3.29 -4.58 4.18
CA ASP A 166 2.18 -4.76 3.23
C ASP A 166 2.63 -4.29 1.82
N LEU A 167 2.59 -5.18 0.82
CA LEU A 167 3.05 -4.95 -0.58
C LEU A 167 1.98 -5.39 -1.61
N ASP A 168 0.70 -5.21 -1.27
CA ASP A 168 -0.47 -5.58 -2.07
C ASP A 168 -0.52 -7.06 -2.50
N ASN A 169 -1.02 -7.29 -3.71
CA ASN A 169 -1.25 -8.57 -4.34
C ASN A 169 -0.33 -8.74 -5.54
N ILE A 170 0.22 -9.93 -5.71
CA ILE A 170 0.80 -10.37 -6.99
C ILE A 170 -0.27 -11.06 -7.83
N GLU A 171 -0.26 -10.83 -9.14
CA GLU A 171 -1.13 -11.53 -10.09
C GLU A 171 -0.42 -12.78 -10.64
N VAL A 172 -1.04 -13.95 -10.46
CA VAL A 172 -0.59 -15.20 -11.07
C VAL A 172 -1.41 -15.46 -12.34
N ASP A 173 -0.74 -15.66 -13.47
CA ASP A 173 -1.36 -15.95 -14.75
C ASP A 173 -1.96 -17.37 -14.86
N ALA A 174 -2.50 -17.69 -16.04
CA ALA A 174 -3.14 -18.98 -16.32
C ALA A 174 -2.17 -20.17 -16.36
N ASP A 175 -0.88 -19.94 -16.60
CA ASP A 175 0.19 -20.94 -16.61
C ASP A 175 0.80 -21.15 -15.20
N GLY A 176 0.35 -20.35 -14.23
CA GLY A 176 0.76 -20.44 -12.83
C GLY A 176 2.01 -19.63 -12.51
N ILE A 177 2.30 -18.61 -13.31
CA ILE A 177 3.47 -17.74 -13.21
C ILE A 177 3.04 -16.32 -12.77
N ALA A 178 3.77 -15.73 -11.83
CA ALA A 178 3.69 -14.31 -11.50
C ALA A 178 4.99 -13.62 -11.89
N HIS A 179 4.89 -12.58 -12.70
CA HIS A 179 5.98 -11.66 -13.00
C HIS A 179 5.86 -10.45 -12.07
N VAL A 180 6.73 -10.37 -11.07
CA VAL A 180 6.60 -9.42 -9.96
C VAL A 180 7.64 -8.32 -10.07
N GLY A 181 7.15 -7.09 -10.24
CA GLY A 181 7.91 -5.85 -10.13
C GLY A 181 7.15 -4.83 -9.26
N ILE A 182 7.62 -4.62 -8.03
CA ILE A 182 6.94 -3.76 -7.04
C ILE A 182 7.82 -2.56 -6.71
N CYS A 183 7.27 -1.35 -6.87
CA CYS A 183 7.92 -0.08 -6.53
C CYS A 183 7.33 0.48 -5.24
N ASP A 184 7.85 0.06 -4.08
CA ASP A 184 7.39 0.56 -2.79
C ASP A 184 8.29 1.67 -2.20
N TRP A 185 7.65 2.63 -1.51
CA TRP A 185 8.27 3.81 -0.92
C TRP A 185 8.31 3.76 0.61
N VAL A 186 7.73 2.72 1.22
CA VAL A 186 7.65 2.53 2.66
C VAL A 186 8.78 1.63 3.15
N ILE A 187 9.01 0.46 2.55
CA ILE A 187 10.11 -0.45 2.91
C ILE A 187 11.49 0.20 2.75
N SER A 188 12.48 -0.38 3.41
CA SER A 188 13.87 0.03 3.27
C SER A 188 14.82 -1.17 3.21
N LEU A 189 15.87 -1.01 2.42
CA LEU A 189 16.96 -1.97 2.28
C LEU A 189 18.21 -1.32 2.88
N GLY A 190 18.37 -1.44 4.21
CA GLY A 190 19.50 -0.93 5.00
C GLY A 190 19.46 0.56 5.38
N PHE A 191 18.94 1.45 4.52
CA PHE A 191 19.06 2.91 4.72
C PHE A 191 18.24 3.45 5.90
N ASN A 192 17.01 2.95 6.12
CA ASN A 192 16.16 3.29 7.26
C ASN A 192 15.99 2.05 8.15
N LYS A 193 16.64 2.06 9.32
CA LYS A 193 16.64 0.93 10.26
C LYS A 193 15.26 0.52 10.77
N THR A 194 14.34 1.47 10.94
CA THR A 194 12.98 1.18 11.45
C THR A 194 12.15 0.42 10.42
N ARG A 195 12.40 0.63 9.12
CA ARG A 195 11.67 0.01 8.02
C ARG A 195 12.50 -1.01 7.25
N ASN A 196 13.61 -1.46 7.84
CA ASN A 196 14.53 -2.37 7.18
C ASN A 196 13.92 -3.77 7.03
N VAL A 197 13.77 -4.24 5.79
CA VAL A 197 13.24 -5.57 5.48
C VAL A 197 14.31 -6.62 5.14
N ILE A 198 15.60 -6.24 5.12
CA ILE A 198 16.71 -7.19 4.96
C ILE A 198 16.68 -8.21 6.12
N ASP A 199 16.92 -9.47 5.77
CA ASP A 199 16.84 -10.68 6.59
C ASP A 199 15.43 -11.06 7.09
N LEU A 200 14.40 -10.29 6.75
CA LEU A 200 13.01 -10.68 7.01
C LEU A 200 12.47 -11.59 5.90
N PRO A 201 11.53 -12.50 6.22
CA PRO A 201 10.88 -13.32 5.20
C PRO A 201 9.83 -12.53 4.40
N LEU A 202 9.86 -12.72 3.10
CA LEU A 202 8.77 -12.38 2.18
C LEU A 202 7.86 -13.61 2.04
N MET A 203 6.54 -13.40 2.05
CA MET A 203 5.51 -14.44 2.04
C MET A 203 4.56 -14.26 0.87
N ILE A 204 4.15 -15.38 0.27
CA ILE A 204 3.03 -15.44 -0.67
C ILE A 204 1.88 -16.17 0.04
N HIS A 205 0.69 -15.58 -0.02
CA HIS A 205 -0.53 -16.12 0.58
C HIS A 205 -1.43 -16.85 -0.44
N ASN A 206 -2.36 -17.66 0.04
CA ASN A 206 -3.24 -18.46 -0.81
C ASN A 206 -4.43 -17.69 -1.39
N LEU A 207 -4.85 -16.58 -0.79
CA LEU A 207 -5.99 -15.78 -1.23
C LEU A 207 -5.54 -14.36 -1.58
N THR A 208 -6.41 -13.66 -2.31
CA THR A 208 -6.31 -12.22 -2.52
C THR A 208 -6.33 -11.50 -1.18
N ASP A 209 -5.44 -10.55 -1.01
CA ASP A 209 -5.48 -9.58 0.06
C ASP A 209 -6.56 -8.51 -0.21
N ASP A 210 -7.39 -8.21 0.79
CA ASP A 210 -8.50 -7.25 0.74
C ASP A 210 -8.16 -5.85 1.25
N GLY A 211 -6.92 -5.62 1.65
CA GLY A 211 -6.35 -4.33 1.98
C GLY A 211 -6.82 -3.72 3.29
N GLY A 212 -7.44 -4.48 4.20
CA GLY A 212 -7.95 -3.91 5.45
C GLY A 212 -9.28 -3.16 5.29
N HIS A 213 -9.88 -3.21 4.11
CA HIS A 213 -11.04 -2.41 3.72
C HIS A 213 -12.39 -3.15 3.83
N THR A 214 -12.42 -4.36 4.40
CA THR A 214 -13.67 -5.13 4.56
C THR A 214 -14.13 -5.22 6.01
N GLY A 215 -15.42 -5.51 6.22
CA GLY A 215 -15.98 -5.73 7.55
C GLY A 215 -15.62 -7.07 8.20
N HIS A 216 -14.67 -7.83 7.65
CA HIS A 216 -14.26 -9.13 8.18
C HIS A 216 -13.17 -8.97 9.25
N GLY A 217 -13.27 -9.74 10.34
CA GLY A 217 -12.47 -9.50 11.56
C GLY A 217 -10.95 -9.53 11.38
N GLU A 218 -10.44 -10.30 10.42
CA GLU A 218 -8.99 -10.41 10.14
C GLU A 218 -8.51 -9.44 9.03
N SER A 219 -9.39 -8.60 8.44
CA SER A 219 -9.06 -7.65 7.36
C SER A 219 -7.98 -6.67 7.82
N ASN A 220 -8.24 -5.90 8.89
CA ASN A 220 -7.32 -4.90 9.45
C ASN A 220 -6.02 -5.48 10.05
N MET A 221 -5.82 -6.80 10.00
CA MET A 221 -4.62 -7.48 10.55
C MET A 221 -3.83 -8.27 9.50
N THR A 222 -4.47 -8.79 8.45
CA THR A 222 -3.88 -9.76 7.51
C THR A 222 -4.45 -9.67 6.08
N GLY A 223 -5.31 -8.68 5.82
CA GLY A 223 -6.06 -8.53 4.57
C GLY A 223 -6.89 -9.74 4.16
N ASN A 224 -7.17 -10.66 5.10
CA ASN A 224 -7.82 -11.95 4.83
C ASN A 224 -7.12 -12.84 3.79
N ALA A 225 -5.84 -12.60 3.47
CA ALA A 225 -5.10 -13.35 2.44
C ALA A 225 -4.94 -14.87 2.75
N GLY A 226 -5.26 -15.31 3.97
CA GLY A 226 -5.34 -16.73 4.32
C GLY A 226 -3.96 -17.40 4.50
N PRO A 227 -3.84 -18.72 4.28
CA PRO A 227 -2.62 -19.46 4.60
C PRO A 227 -1.45 -19.10 3.68
N ARG A 228 -0.22 -19.21 4.20
CA ARG A 228 1.03 -18.99 3.46
C ARG A 228 1.35 -20.20 2.59
N ILE A 229 1.65 -19.97 1.32
CA ILE A 229 1.92 -21.05 0.34
C ILE A 229 3.38 -21.10 -0.11
N ALA A 230 4.11 -19.99 -0.03
CA ALA A 230 5.54 -19.92 -0.27
C ALA A 230 6.19 -18.80 0.55
N CYS A 231 7.49 -18.89 0.80
CA CYS A 231 8.25 -17.86 1.48
C CYS A 231 9.76 -17.96 1.20
N GLY A 232 10.47 -16.84 1.35
CA GLY A 232 11.93 -16.76 1.23
C GLY A 232 12.48 -15.60 2.05
N THR A 233 13.75 -15.67 2.45
CA THR A 233 14.39 -14.59 3.22
C THR A 233 14.93 -13.53 2.28
N ILE A 234 14.61 -12.25 2.52
CA ILE A 234 15.19 -11.13 1.75
C ILE A 234 16.66 -10.99 2.13
N ARG A 235 17.56 -11.05 1.15
CA ARG A 235 19.02 -10.90 1.34
C ARG A 235 19.57 -9.74 0.50
N PRO A 236 20.70 -9.13 0.91
CA PRO A 236 21.49 -8.31 0.00
C PRO A 236 22.22 -9.19 -1.02
N ASP A 237 22.41 -8.67 -2.24
CA ASP A 237 23.27 -9.24 -3.28
C ASP A 237 24.78 -9.10 -2.92
#